data_AF-A0A956BLV8-F1
#
_entry.id   AF-A0A956BLV8-F1
#
_cell.length_a   1.000
_cell.length_b   1.000
_cell.length_c   1.000
_cell.angle_alpha   90.00
_cell.angle_beta   90.00
_cell.angle_gamma   90.00
#
_symmetry.space_group_name_H-M   'P 1'
#
loop_
_entity.id
_entity.type
_entity.pdbx_description
1 polymer ?
#
loop_
_entity_poly.entity_id
_entity_poly.type
_entity_poly.pdbx_seq_one_letter_code
_entity_poly.pdbx_strand_id
1 'polypeptide(L)'
;PLGILTNGMLIDPALAEAIGQRFREAPYNLEIRVSLDGCTAEQNDRIRGRGVFAKATEGIANLARAGVPALVAASLVDEDPVDREQLLEVLAGLGVDRPRIKWIPPFRMGREERRARGYEEWETLTAEDVAHPETVHRLQCGTSRMVTAEGTWACPILINEPEHRLGDRLEDAMRPHRVDHPACTTCYVEGFSCST
;
A
#
# COMPACT_ATOMS: atom_id res chain seq x y z
N PRO A 1 4.58 15.90 -5.77
CA PRO A 1 5.19 14.77 -5.02
C PRO A 1 4.82 13.47 -5.72
N LEU A 2 5.74 12.51 -5.81
CA LEU A 2 5.52 11.22 -6.47
C LEU A 2 5.86 10.10 -5.49
N GLY A 3 4.89 9.21 -5.23
CA GLY A 3 5.10 7.96 -4.49
C GLY A 3 5.05 6.77 -5.43
N ILE A 4 6.05 5.89 -5.37
CA ILE A 4 6.11 4.63 -6.13
C ILE A 4 5.99 3.48 -5.14
N LEU A 5 4.95 2.67 -5.28
CA LEU A 5 4.74 1.47 -4.48
C LEU A 5 5.23 0.25 -5.27
N THR A 6 6.04 -0.60 -4.64
CA THR A 6 6.68 -1.74 -5.30
C THR A 6 6.88 -2.91 -4.33
N ASN A 7 7.01 -4.12 -4.86
CA ASN A 7 7.45 -5.29 -4.09
C ASN A 7 8.98 -5.36 -3.92
N GLY A 8 9.73 -4.45 -4.56
CA GLY A 8 11.18 -4.33 -4.44
C GLY A 8 12.00 -5.41 -5.14
N MET A 9 11.37 -6.44 -5.71
CA MET A 9 12.08 -7.67 -6.15
C MET A 9 13.01 -7.48 -7.36
N LEU A 10 12.81 -6.42 -8.14
CA LEU A 10 13.54 -6.13 -9.38
C LEU A 10 14.44 -4.90 -9.23
N ILE A 11 14.66 -4.42 -8.01
CA ILE A 11 15.53 -3.28 -7.75
C ILE A 11 16.97 -3.80 -7.62
N ASP A 12 17.59 -4.03 -8.76
CA ASP A 12 19.02 -4.33 -8.84
C ASP A 12 19.88 -3.07 -8.58
N PRO A 13 21.21 -3.19 -8.47
CA PRO A 13 22.08 -2.04 -8.22
C PRO A 13 22.00 -0.95 -9.29
N ALA A 14 21.81 -1.31 -10.56
CA ALA A 14 21.74 -0.35 -11.66
C ALA A 14 20.46 0.48 -11.60
N LEU A 15 19.32 -0.17 -11.36
CA LEU A 15 18.05 0.51 -11.16
C LEU A 15 18.07 1.35 -9.88
N ALA A 16 18.65 0.86 -8.79
CA ALA A 16 18.78 1.62 -7.55
C ALA A 16 19.61 2.90 -7.76
N GLU A 17 20.73 2.84 -8.48
CA GLU A 17 21.53 4.03 -8.78
C GLU A 17 20.76 5.02 -9.67
N ALA A 18 20.03 4.52 -10.68
CA ALA A 18 19.19 5.37 -11.51
C ALA A 18 18.08 6.08 -10.69
N ILE A 19 17.44 5.36 -9.76
CA ILE A 19 16.48 5.96 -8.83
C ILE A 19 17.18 6.97 -7.92
N GLY A 20 18.35 6.65 -7.39
CA GLY A 20 19.16 7.54 -6.54
C GLY A 20 19.53 8.84 -7.24
N GLN A 21 19.93 8.78 -8.51
CA GLN A 21 20.18 9.98 -9.31
C GLN A 21 18.92 10.83 -9.43
N ARG A 22 17.77 10.23 -9.78
CA ARG A 22 16.49 10.94 -9.86
C ARG A 22 16.07 11.52 -8.53
N PHE A 23 16.27 10.79 -7.43
CA PHE A 23 15.94 11.24 -6.08
C PHE A 23 16.74 12.50 -5.69
N ARG A 24 18.01 12.60 -6.09
CA ARG A 24 18.87 13.77 -5.83
C ARG A 24 18.55 14.98 -6.71
N GLU A 25 18.18 14.74 -7.97
CA GLU A 25 17.96 15.80 -8.97
C GLU A 25 16.51 16.29 -9.04
N ALA A 26 15.54 15.51 -8.54
CA ALA A 26 14.12 15.83 -8.67
C ALA A 26 13.76 17.12 -7.90
N PRO A 27 13.01 18.06 -8.53
CA PRO A 27 12.58 19.29 -7.87
C PRO A 27 11.47 19.07 -6.83
N TYR A 28 10.88 17.88 -6.80
CA TYR A 28 9.82 17.49 -5.87
C TYR A 28 10.14 16.15 -5.21
N ASN A 29 9.56 15.92 -4.03
CA ASN A 29 9.74 14.69 -3.29
C ASN A 29 9.36 13.45 -4.12
N LEU A 30 10.29 12.52 -4.20
CA LEU A 30 10.11 11.16 -4.70
C LEU A 30 10.19 10.20 -3.51
N GLU A 31 9.18 9.35 -3.33
CA GLU A 31 9.19 8.30 -2.31
C GLU A 31 9.12 6.92 -2.97
N ILE A 32 10.02 6.02 -2.56
CA ILE A 32 9.92 4.60 -2.91
C ILE A 32 9.39 3.84 -1.69
N ARG A 33 8.29 3.14 -1.88
CA ARG A 33 7.65 2.32 -0.85
C ARG A 33 7.76 0.84 -1.22
N VAL A 34 8.49 0.08 -0.42
CA VAL A 34 8.69 -1.35 -0.62
C VAL A 34 7.79 -2.12 0.34
N SER A 35 7.02 -3.05 -0.20
CA SER A 35 6.24 -3.99 0.60
C SER A 35 7.11 -5.07 1.26
N LEU A 36 7.00 -5.24 2.58
CA LEU A 36 7.66 -6.29 3.34
C LEU A 36 6.78 -6.68 4.54
N ASP A 37 6.19 -7.88 4.51
CA ASP A 37 5.18 -8.32 5.50
C ASP A 37 5.72 -9.39 6.46
N GLY A 38 7.02 -9.35 6.77
CA GLY A 38 7.62 -10.28 7.71
C GLY A 38 9.08 -9.95 7.96
N CYS A 39 9.58 -10.34 9.15
CA CYS A 39 10.97 -10.15 9.54
C CYS A 39 11.89 -11.29 9.05
N THR A 40 11.29 -12.38 8.57
CA THR A 40 11.98 -13.56 8.05
C THR A 40 11.41 -13.99 6.70
N ALA A 41 12.18 -14.81 5.98
CA ALA A 41 11.70 -15.41 4.73
C ALA A 41 10.43 -16.24 4.94
N GLU A 42 10.34 -17.00 6.02
CA GLU A 42 9.16 -17.82 6.31
C GLU A 42 7.91 -16.98 6.51
N GLN A 43 7.98 -15.94 7.35
CA GLN A 43 6.85 -15.03 7.62
C GLN A 43 6.41 -14.28 6.36
N ASN A 44 7.34 -13.59 5.71
CA ASN A 44 7.00 -12.75 4.56
C ASN A 44 6.53 -13.59 3.37
N ASP A 45 7.20 -14.70 3.07
CA ASP A 45 6.89 -15.49 1.88
C ASP A 45 5.57 -16.26 2.02
N ARG A 46 5.13 -16.55 3.25
CA ARG A 46 3.77 -17.05 3.52
C ARG A 46 2.70 -16.07 3.02
N ILE A 47 2.98 -14.77 3.11
CA ILE A 47 2.07 -13.69 2.69
C ILE A 47 2.26 -13.33 1.21
N ARG A 48 3.51 -13.07 0.82
CA ARG A 48 3.89 -12.45 -0.46
C ARG A 48 4.32 -13.45 -1.54
N GLY A 49 4.60 -14.69 -1.18
CA GLY A 49 5.04 -15.75 -2.07
C GLY A 49 6.52 -16.11 -1.90
N ARG A 50 6.87 -17.32 -2.34
CA ARG A 50 8.21 -17.90 -2.17
C ARG A 50 9.31 -17.05 -2.80
N GLY A 51 10.36 -16.79 -2.04
CA GLY A 51 11.58 -16.07 -2.45
C GLY A 51 11.41 -14.56 -2.53
N VAL A 52 10.26 -14.01 -2.10
CA VAL A 52 10.02 -12.56 -2.16
C VAL A 52 10.85 -11.84 -1.11
N PHE A 53 10.97 -12.38 0.10
CA PHE A 53 11.73 -11.75 1.19
C PHE A 53 13.18 -11.47 0.79
N ALA A 54 13.87 -12.48 0.24
CA ALA A 54 15.26 -12.35 -0.16
C ALA A 54 15.44 -11.26 -1.23
N LYS A 55 14.58 -11.25 -2.26
CA LYS A 55 14.66 -10.25 -3.33
C LYS A 55 14.24 -8.84 -2.88
N ALA A 56 13.22 -8.74 -2.04
CA ALA A 56 12.75 -7.45 -1.53
C ALA A 56 13.79 -6.82 -0.59
N THR A 57 14.40 -7.59 0.30
CA THR A 57 15.46 -7.11 1.20
C THR A 57 16.74 -6.73 0.44
N GLU A 58 17.10 -7.48 -0.60
CA GLU A 58 18.17 -7.08 -1.53
C GLU A 58 17.85 -5.73 -2.21
N GLY A 59 16.63 -5.57 -2.73
CA GLY A 59 16.18 -4.31 -3.33
C GLY A 59 16.21 -3.13 -2.36
N ILE A 60 15.77 -3.33 -1.11
CA ILE A 60 15.85 -2.32 -0.05
C ILE A 60 17.31 -1.93 0.23
N ALA A 61 18.20 -2.91 0.35
CA ALA A 61 19.62 -2.65 0.58
C ALA A 61 20.27 -1.92 -0.61
N ASN A 62 19.88 -2.24 -1.85
CA ASN A 62 20.34 -1.53 -3.05
C ASN A 62 19.89 -0.06 -3.02
N LEU A 63 18.63 0.22 -2.68
CA LEU A 63 18.12 1.59 -2.51
C LEU A 63 18.88 2.35 -1.42
N ALA A 64 19.11 1.72 -0.27
CA ALA A 64 19.84 2.31 0.83
C ALA A 64 21.27 2.71 0.42
N ARG A 65 21.99 1.82 -0.29
CA ARG A 65 23.34 2.12 -0.82
C ARG A 65 23.33 3.26 -1.84
N ALA A 66 22.27 3.40 -2.63
CA ALA A 66 22.10 4.50 -3.59
C ALA A 66 21.65 5.82 -2.94
N GLY A 67 21.48 5.86 -1.60
CA GLY A 67 21.06 7.03 -0.86
C GLY A 67 19.56 7.32 -0.92
N VAL A 68 18.74 6.30 -1.22
CA VAL A 68 17.27 6.40 -1.28
C VAL A 68 16.67 5.71 -0.05
N PRO A 69 16.21 6.47 0.96
CA PRO A 69 15.60 5.87 2.15
C PRO A 69 14.20 5.36 1.80
N ALA A 70 14.07 4.05 1.57
CA ALA A 70 12.80 3.42 1.27
C ALA A 70 11.84 3.50 2.47
N LEU A 71 10.57 3.78 2.19
CA LEU A 71 9.48 3.53 3.14
C LEU A 71 9.11 2.05 3.07
N VAL A 72 9.01 1.38 4.20
CA VAL A 72 8.59 -0.02 4.27
C VAL A 72 7.11 -0.09 4.59
N ALA A 73 6.34 -0.74 3.72
CA ALA A 73 4.92 -0.99 3.94
C ALA A 73 4.74 -2.42 4.43
N ALA A 74 4.26 -2.56 5.66
CA ALA A 74 4.03 -3.85 6.29
C ALA A 74 2.55 -4.01 6.62
N SER A 75 1.95 -5.11 6.16
CA SER A 75 0.58 -5.48 6.50
C SER A 75 0.52 -5.97 7.94
N LEU A 76 -0.40 -5.41 8.72
CA LEU A 76 -0.85 -5.99 9.97
C LEU A 76 -1.70 -7.21 9.61
N VAL A 77 -1.24 -8.39 9.98
CA VAL A 77 -1.99 -9.63 9.90
C VAL A 77 -2.37 -10.05 11.32
N ASP A 78 -3.58 -10.60 11.47
CA ASP A 78 -4.04 -11.06 12.80
C ASP A 78 -3.19 -12.22 13.31
N GLU A 79 -2.79 -13.10 12.40
CA GLU A 79 -1.94 -14.24 12.69
C GLU A 79 -0.47 -13.88 12.42
N ASP A 80 0.40 -14.09 13.42
CA ASP A 80 1.84 -13.84 13.30
C ASP A 80 2.18 -12.37 12.92
N PRO A 81 1.75 -11.39 13.73
CA PRO A 81 1.99 -9.99 13.45
C PRO A 81 3.48 -9.70 13.39
N VAL A 82 3.86 -8.84 12.43
CA VAL A 82 5.25 -8.40 12.28
C VAL A 82 5.72 -7.72 13.56
N ASP A 83 6.76 -8.28 14.18
CA ASP A 83 7.42 -7.67 15.32
C ASP A 83 8.10 -6.37 14.88
N ARG A 84 7.75 -5.26 15.55
CA ARG A 84 8.23 -3.93 15.18
C ARG A 84 9.71 -3.76 15.44
N GLU A 85 10.21 -4.27 16.57
CA GLU A 85 11.61 -4.15 16.96
C GLU A 85 12.46 -5.01 16.03
N GLN A 86 12.03 -6.24 15.77
CA GLN A 86 12.70 -7.12 14.82
C GLN A 86 12.71 -6.55 13.40
N LEU A 87 11.63 -5.92 12.95
CA LEU A 87 11.61 -5.27 11.63
C LEU A 87 12.62 -4.12 11.58
N LEU A 88 12.73 -3.31 12.63
CA LEU A 88 13.73 -2.24 12.70
C LEU A 88 15.16 -2.80 12.65
N GLU A 89 15.43 -3.91 13.33
CA GLU A 89 16.72 -4.60 13.26
C GLU A 89 17.04 -5.11 11.85
N VAL A 90 16.06 -5.73 11.17
CA VAL A 90 16.20 -6.16 9.78
C VAL A 90 16.55 -4.97 8.90
N LEU A 91 15.82 -3.86 9.01
CA LEU A 91 16.06 -2.67 8.18
C LEU A 91 17.42 -2.01 8.48
N ALA A 92 17.82 -1.94 9.74
CA ALA A 92 19.15 -1.47 10.11
C ALA A 92 20.25 -2.36 9.50
N GLY A 93 20.07 -3.69 9.53
CA GLY A 93 20.98 -4.64 8.89
C GLY A 93 21.09 -4.49 7.36
N LEU A 94 20.07 -3.91 6.71
CA LEU A 94 20.07 -3.59 5.28
C LEU A 94 20.70 -2.22 4.95
N GLY A 95 21.16 -1.48 5.97
CA GLY A 95 21.74 -0.14 5.81
C GLY A 95 20.71 0.98 5.78
N VAL A 96 19.50 0.75 6.28
CA VAL A 96 18.46 1.79 6.38
C VAL A 96 18.63 2.56 7.70
N ASP A 97 19.30 3.71 7.63
CA ASP A 97 19.62 4.52 8.84
C ASP A 97 18.40 5.18 9.50
N ARG A 98 17.33 5.44 8.72
CA ARG A 98 16.11 6.12 9.17
C ARG A 98 14.88 5.39 8.64
N PRO A 99 14.54 4.23 9.20
CA PRO A 99 13.42 3.44 8.72
C PRO A 99 12.11 4.21 8.90
N ARG A 100 11.36 4.34 7.80
CA ARG A 100 9.97 4.81 7.80
C ARG A 100 9.10 3.60 7.53
N ILE A 101 8.15 3.32 8.41
CA ILE A 101 7.27 2.16 8.29
C ILE A 101 5.83 2.66 8.21
N LYS A 102 5.09 2.14 7.23
CA LYS A 102 3.64 2.31 7.14
C LYS A 102 2.98 0.96 7.43
N TRP A 103 2.19 0.94 8.50
CA TRP A 103 1.36 -0.20 8.85
C TRP A 103 0.07 -0.16 8.04
N ILE A 104 -0.23 -1.26 7.36
CA ILE A 104 -1.44 -1.42 6.56
C ILE A 104 -2.40 -2.32 7.35
N PRO A 105 -3.59 -1.85 7.75
CA PRO A 105 -4.57 -2.73 8.40
C PRO A 105 -5.02 -3.83 7.42
N PRO A 106 -5.44 -5.00 7.93
CA PRO A 106 -5.87 -6.10 7.08
C PRO A 106 -7.17 -5.71 6.36
N PHE A 107 -7.09 -5.67 5.02
CA PHE A 107 -8.27 -5.64 4.18
C PHE A 107 -8.83 -7.06 4.09
N ARG A 108 -10.01 -7.30 4.67
CA ARG A 108 -10.66 -8.62 4.83
C ARG A 108 -11.26 -9.15 3.52
N MET A 109 -10.46 -9.14 2.46
CA MET A 109 -10.85 -9.53 1.11
C MET A 109 -9.71 -10.28 0.40
N GLY A 110 -10.02 -10.92 -0.72
CA GLY A 110 -9.02 -11.62 -1.53
C GLY A 110 -8.39 -12.80 -0.79
N ARG A 111 -7.07 -12.79 -0.59
CA ARG A 111 -6.38 -13.88 0.12
C ARG A 111 -6.59 -13.83 1.64
N GLU A 112 -6.84 -12.66 2.22
CA GLU A 112 -7.03 -12.52 3.67
C GLU A 112 -8.34 -13.17 4.13
N GLU A 113 -9.36 -13.18 3.27
CA GLU A 113 -10.60 -13.92 3.51
C GLU A 113 -10.37 -15.40 3.79
N ARG A 114 -9.40 -16.01 3.08
CA ARG A 114 -9.04 -17.43 3.22
C ARG A 114 -8.06 -17.71 4.34
N ARG A 115 -7.27 -16.70 4.73
CA ARG A 115 -6.25 -16.83 5.78
C ARG A 115 -6.85 -16.63 7.17
N ALA A 116 -7.71 -15.63 7.33
CA ALA A 116 -8.36 -15.30 8.58
C ALA A 116 -9.88 -15.32 8.41
N ARG A 117 -10.46 -14.23 7.90
CA ARG A 117 -11.90 -14.12 7.62
C ARG A 117 -12.18 -13.02 6.60
N GLY A 118 -13.33 -13.12 5.93
CA GLY A 118 -13.90 -12.04 5.12
C GLY A 118 -14.58 -10.96 5.97
N TYR A 119 -15.03 -9.89 5.32
CA TYR A 119 -15.92 -8.91 5.96
C TYR A 119 -17.26 -9.56 6.32
N GLU A 120 -17.78 -9.23 7.50
CA GLU A 120 -19.14 -9.57 7.91
C GLU A 120 -20.17 -8.63 7.26
N GLU A 121 -21.43 -9.05 7.18
CA GLU A 121 -22.50 -8.24 6.57
C GLU A 121 -22.69 -6.86 7.25
N TRP A 122 -22.37 -6.76 8.53
CA TRP A 122 -22.47 -5.52 9.31
C TRP A 122 -21.22 -4.64 9.21
N GLU A 123 -20.13 -5.12 8.61
CA GLU A 123 -18.89 -4.34 8.40
C GLU A 123 -18.98 -3.49 7.13
N THR A 124 -20.01 -2.66 7.05
CA THR A 124 -20.25 -1.73 5.95
C THR A 124 -20.59 -0.34 6.48
N LEU A 125 -20.34 0.69 5.67
CA LEU A 125 -20.70 2.06 6.05
C LEU A 125 -22.19 2.29 5.90
N THR A 126 -22.79 2.93 6.90
CA THR A 126 -24.19 3.36 6.82
C THR A 126 -24.31 4.63 5.96
N ALA A 127 -25.54 4.95 5.54
CA ALA A 127 -25.81 6.23 4.86
C ALA A 127 -25.44 7.45 5.73
N GLU A 128 -25.55 7.33 7.05
CA GLU A 128 -25.15 8.37 8.00
C GLU A 128 -23.63 8.53 8.04
N ASP A 129 -22.87 7.43 8.09
CA ASP A 129 -21.40 7.46 8.01
C ASP A 129 -20.93 8.16 6.74
N VAL A 130 -21.52 7.81 5.59
CA VAL A 130 -21.14 8.40 4.29
C VAL A 130 -21.49 9.89 4.21
N ALA A 131 -22.60 10.30 4.82
CA ALA A 131 -23.05 11.71 4.83
C ALA A 131 -22.27 12.60 5.80
N HIS A 132 -21.51 12.02 6.73
CA HIS A 132 -20.74 12.80 7.70
C HIS A 132 -19.65 13.64 7.00
N PRO A 133 -19.51 14.95 7.30
CA PRO A 133 -18.59 15.85 6.58
C PRO A 133 -17.13 15.38 6.56
N GLU A 134 -16.66 14.80 7.67
CA GLU A 134 -15.27 14.31 7.80
C GLU A 134 -14.97 13.05 6.98
N THR A 135 -16.00 12.37 6.46
CA THR A 135 -15.84 11.08 5.76
C THR A 135 -14.99 11.21 4.50
N VAL A 136 -15.08 12.35 3.82
CA VAL A 136 -14.24 12.66 2.64
C VAL A 136 -12.74 12.65 2.97
N HIS A 137 -12.36 12.94 4.22
CA HIS A 137 -10.97 12.95 4.66
C HIS A 137 -10.51 11.60 5.23
N ARG A 138 -11.44 10.71 5.57
CA ARG A 138 -11.17 9.36 6.06
C ARG A 138 -11.04 8.32 4.96
N LEU A 139 -11.69 8.56 3.81
CA LEU A 139 -11.70 7.60 2.71
C LEU A 139 -10.64 7.95 1.66
N GLN A 140 -9.93 6.92 1.18
CA GLN A 140 -8.98 7.05 0.07
C GLN A 140 -9.61 7.71 -1.18
N CYS A 141 -10.86 7.37 -1.48
CA CYS A 141 -11.59 7.90 -2.63
C CYS A 141 -12.13 9.33 -2.41
N GLY A 142 -11.98 9.93 -1.23
CA GLY A 142 -12.35 11.32 -1.01
C GLY A 142 -11.35 12.31 -1.61
N THR A 143 -10.06 11.93 -1.69
CA THR A 143 -8.97 12.79 -2.17
C THR A 143 -8.17 12.21 -3.34
N SER A 144 -8.40 10.95 -3.72
CA SER A 144 -7.65 10.25 -4.77
C SER A 144 -8.56 9.58 -5.80
N ARG A 145 -8.02 9.31 -7.00
CA ARG A 145 -8.65 8.50 -8.04
C ARG A 145 -7.68 7.48 -8.61
N MET A 146 -8.22 6.36 -9.06
CA MET A 146 -7.47 5.32 -9.76
C MET A 146 -7.68 5.46 -11.27
N VAL A 147 -6.58 5.45 -12.01
CA VAL A 147 -6.57 5.47 -13.48
C VAL A 147 -5.78 4.27 -13.96
N THR A 148 -6.34 3.50 -14.88
CA THR A 148 -5.69 2.37 -15.53
C THR A 148 -5.82 2.50 -17.05
N ALA A 149 -5.23 1.57 -17.80
CA ALA A 149 -5.46 1.48 -19.23
C ALA A 149 -6.92 1.08 -19.59
N GLU A 150 -7.68 0.55 -18.63
CA GLU A 150 -9.04 0.05 -18.80
C GLU A 150 -10.11 1.02 -18.30
N GLY A 151 -9.72 2.19 -17.79
CA GLY A 151 -10.64 3.24 -17.34
C GLY A 151 -10.27 3.84 -16.00
N THR A 152 -11.26 4.42 -15.34
CA THR A 152 -11.11 5.11 -14.07
C THR A 152 -12.05 4.59 -12.99
N TRP A 153 -11.55 4.58 -11.75
CA TRP A 153 -12.25 4.09 -10.56
C TRP A 153 -12.02 5.02 -9.39
N ALA A 154 -12.90 4.95 -8.39
CA ALA A 154 -12.75 5.69 -7.14
C ALA A 154 -11.59 5.17 -6.28
N CYS A 155 -11.35 3.86 -6.30
CA CYS A 155 -10.41 3.19 -5.40
C CYS A 155 -9.65 2.06 -6.14
N PRO A 156 -8.35 1.84 -5.86
CA PRO A 156 -7.57 0.78 -6.49
C PRO A 156 -8.11 -0.64 -6.25
N ILE A 157 -8.83 -0.89 -5.15
CA ILE A 157 -9.36 -2.23 -4.86
C ILE A 157 -10.55 -2.62 -5.74
N LEU A 158 -11.19 -1.62 -6.39
CA LEU A 158 -12.41 -1.81 -7.18
C LEU A 158 -12.12 -2.04 -8.67
N ILE A 159 -10.85 -2.11 -9.08
CA ILE A 159 -10.48 -2.22 -10.51
C ILE A 159 -11.03 -3.49 -11.18
N ASN A 160 -11.33 -4.52 -10.39
CA ASN A 160 -11.91 -5.78 -10.87
C ASN A 160 -13.44 -5.83 -10.69
N GLU A 161 -14.08 -4.71 -10.36
CA GLU A 161 -15.52 -4.57 -10.14
C GLU A 161 -16.09 -3.61 -11.20
N PRO A 162 -16.56 -4.14 -12.34
CA PRO A 162 -17.02 -3.33 -13.47
C PRO A 162 -18.14 -2.33 -13.13
N GLU A 163 -18.98 -2.67 -12.16
CA GLU A 163 -20.06 -1.84 -11.63
C GLU A 163 -19.57 -0.57 -10.91
N HIS A 164 -18.31 -0.57 -10.46
CA HIS A 164 -17.65 0.56 -9.80
C HIS A 164 -16.82 1.42 -10.77
N ARG A 165 -16.82 1.09 -12.06
CA ARG A 165 -16.12 1.86 -13.10
C ARG A 165 -16.77 3.22 -13.30
N LEU A 166 -15.96 4.28 -13.26
CA LEU A 166 -16.41 5.66 -13.37
C LEU A 166 -16.38 6.20 -14.80
N GLY A 167 -15.48 5.70 -15.66
CA GLY A 167 -15.43 6.07 -17.07
C GLY A 167 -14.09 5.76 -17.72
N ASP A 168 -13.80 6.42 -18.85
CA ASP A 168 -12.57 6.24 -19.61
C ASP A 168 -11.52 7.30 -19.25
N ARG A 169 -11.96 8.46 -18.76
CA ARG A 169 -11.14 9.63 -18.49
C ARG A 169 -11.08 9.92 -17.00
N LEU A 170 -10.01 10.63 -16.59
CA LEU A 170 -9.89 11.13 -15.22
C LEU A 170 -11.06 12.05 -14.84
N GLU A 171 -11.53 12.87 -15.79
CA GLU A 171 -12.69 13.75 -15.61
C GLU A 171 -13.96 12.97 -15.21
N ASP A 172 -14.18 11.78 -15.78
CA ASP A 172 -15.33 10.93 -15.46
C ASP A 172 -15.31 10.45 -14.01
N ALA A 173 -14.12 10.38 -13.42
CA ALA A 173 -13.92 9.99 -12.04
C ALA A 173 -14.20 11.13 -11.05
N MET A 174 -14.28 12.40 -11.50
CA MET A 174 -14.42 13.55 -10.61
C MET A 174 -15.84 13.74 -10.05
N ARG A 175 -16.81 12.96 -10.52
CA ARG A 175 -18.20 12.98 -10.04
C ARG A 175 -18.39 12.20 -8.72
N PRO A 176 -19.53 12.40 -8.02
CA PRO A 176 -19.92 11.55 -6.91
C PRO A 176 -19.96 10.07 -7.31
N HIS A 177 -19.58 9.19 -6.39
CA HIS A 177 -19.56 7.74 -6.58
C HIS A 177 -20.10 7.04 -5.34
N ARG A 178 -20.43 5.76 -5.47
CA ARG A 178 -20.93 4.93 -4.37
C ARG A 178 -19.80 4.56 -3.41
N VAL A 179 -20.10 4.57 -2.12
CA VAL A 179 -19.21 4.12 -1.04
C VAL A 179 -19.94 3.03 -0.26
N ASP A 180 -19.89 1.81 -0.80
CA ASP A 180 -20.71 0.68 -0.36
C ASP A 180 -19.97 -0.66 -0.45
N HIS A 181 -18.69 -0.65 -0.78
CA HIS A 181 -17.85 -1.83 -0.69
C HIS A 181 -17.44 -2.05 0.79
N PRO A 182 -17.52 -3.27 1.35
CA PRO A 182 -17.22 -3.53 2.77
C PRO A 182 -15.83 -3.04 3.22
N ALA A 183 -14.84 -3.11 2.34
CA ALA A 183 -13.50 -2.55 2.58
C ALA A 183 -13.45 -1.04 2.86
N CYS A 184 -14.49 -0.27 2.54
CA CYS A 184 -14.59 1.14 2.92
C CYS A 184 -14.58 1.31 4.45
N THR A 185 -15.13 0.34 5.19
CA THR A 185 -15.12 0.30 6.65
C THR A 185 -13.69 0.32 7.20
N THR A 186 -12.76 -0.44 6.61
CA THR A 186 -11.35 -0.43 7.03
C THR A 186 -10.73 0.96 6.87
N CYS A 187 -10.94 1.64 5.74
CA CYS A 187 -10.43 3.01 5.57
C CYS A 187 -11.07 3.98 6.58
N TYR A 188 -12.38 3.88 6.78
CA TYR A 188 -13.12 4.79 7.65
C TYR A 188 -12.78 4.65 9.15
N VAL A 189 -12.65 3.41 9.62
CA VAL A 189 -12.35 3.07 11.02
C VAL A 189 -10.87 3.26 11.32
N GLU A 190 -9.98 2.75 10.46
CA GLU A 190 -8.53 2.78 10.68
C GLU A 190 -7.88 4.10 10.21
N GLY A 191 -8.65 4.99 9.57
CA GLY A 191 -8.12 6.20 8.93
C GLY A 191 -7.09 5.90 7.83
N PHE A 192 -7.19 4.72 7.20
CA PHE A 192 -6.21 4.28 6.22
C PHE A 192 -6.43 4.94 4.86
N SER A 193 -5.34 5.44 4.27
CA SER A 193 -5.30 5.97 2.91
C SER A 193 -4.14 5.34 2.15
N CYS A 194 -4.32 4.95 0.89
CA CYS A 194 -3.23 4.50 0.03
C CYS A 194 -2.30 5.64 -0.41
N SER A 195 -2.78 6.89 -0.33
CA SER A 195 -2.07 8.08 -0.80
C SER A 195 -0.95 8.55 0.13
N THR A 196 -1.09 8.32 1.44
CA THR A 196 -0.12 8.65 2.48
C THR A 196 0.82 7.50 2.77
#